data_AF-A0A437C0Y1-F1
#
_entry.id   AF-A0A437C0Y1-F1
#
_cell.length_a   1.000
_cell.length_b   1.000
_cell.length_c   1.000
_cell.angle_alpha   90.00
_cell.angle_beta   90.00
_cell.angle_gamma   90.00
#
_symmetry.space_group_name_H-M   'P 1'
#
loop_
_entity.id
_entity.type
_entity.pdbx_description
1 polymer ?
#
loop_
_entity_poly.entity_id
_entity_poly.type
_entity_poly.pdbx_seq_one_letter_code
_entity_poly.pdbx_strand_id
1 'polypeptide(L)'
;MDLNTNKQCSPALLSCGSGAAFSDKLLLKPKTLQTERVPRSSVLERLQGFLPQMAEANKKLKQQMEQGPPGSFDIESVEGGRNSHRNGCSPGRAGVVR
;
A
#
# COMPACT_ATOMS: atom_id res chain seq x y z
N MET A 1 -32.18 14.06 0.60
CA MET A 1 -31.46 13.80 -0.67
C MET A 1 -30.96 12.36 -0.60
N ASP A 2 -31.81 11.41 -0.97
CA ASP A 2 -31.52 9.98 -0.95
C ASP A 2 -30.58 9.62 -2.11
N LEU A 3 -29.32 9.31 -1.79
CA LEU A 3 -28.33 8.90 -2.77
C LEU A 3 -28.47 7.39 -3.04
N ASN A 4 -29.50 7.03 -3.82
CA ASN A 4 -29.52 5.75 -4.54
C ASN A 4 -28.36 5.74 -5.54
N THR A 5 -27.22 5.22 -5.12
CA THR A 5 -26.14 4.87 -6.05
C THR A 5 -26.06 3.36 -6.14
N ASN A 6 -26.96 2.76 -6.91
CA ASN A 6 -26.64 1.50 -7.58
C ASN A 6 -25.48 1.78 -8.54
N LYS A 7 -24.27 1.83 -7.99
CA LYS A 7 -23.04 1.80 -8.77
C LYS A 7 -23.00 0.40 -9.35
N GLN A 8 -23.52 0.25 -10.57
CA GLN A 8 -23.18 -0.86 -11.45
C GLN A 8 -21.68 -0.78 -11.75
N CYS A 9 -20.84 -1.08 -10.75
CA CYS A 9 -19.45 -1.41 -10.97
C CYS A 9 -19.49 -2.76 -11.68
N SER A 10 -19.31 -2.71 -12.99
CA SER A 10 -19.32 -3.90 -13.83
C SER A 10 -18.25 -4.86 -13.26
N PRO A 11 -18.59 -6.08 -12.82
CA PRO A 11 -17.62 -7.01 -12.24
C PRO A 11 -16.46 -7.32 -13.19
N ALA A 12 -16.66 -7.09 -14.49
CA ALA A 12 -15.62 -7.10 -15.51
C ALA A 12 -14.44 -6.16 -15.24
N LEU A 13 -14.66 -5.00 -14.61
CA LEU A 13 -13.62 -4.02 -14.25
C LEU A 13 -12.89 -4.37 -12.94
N LEU A 14 -13.40 -5.30 -12.14
CA LEU A 14 -12.70 -5.80 -10.94
C LEU A 14 -11.78 -6.98 -11.26
N SER A 15 -12.00 -7.63 -12.42
CA SER A 15 -11.20 -8.77 -12.89
C SER A 15 -9.92 -8.35 -13.64
N CYS A 16 -9.72 -7.06 -13.94
CA CYS A 16 -8.51 -6.59 -14.63
C CYS A 16 -7.31 -6.51 -13.66
N GLY A 17 -6.65 -7.65 -13.47
CA GLY A 17 -5.45 -7.76 -12.65
C GLY A 17 -4.82 -9.15 -12.69
N SER A 18 -5.60 -10.17 -13.07
CA SER A 18 -5.18 -11.55 -13.21
C SER A 18 -4.59 -11.86 -14.59
N GLY A 19 -3.73 -10.99 -15.13
CA GLY A 19 -2.72 -11.29 -16.17
C GLY A 19 -3.13 -11.84 -17.56
N ALA A 20 -4.33 -12.38 -17.76
CA ALA A 20 -4.73 -13.09 -18.97
C ALA A 20 -6.23 -12.87 -19.22
N ALA A 21 -6.59 -11.75 -19.85
CA ALA A 21 -7.92 -11.42 -20.40
C ALA A 21 -8.05 -9.94 -20.82
N PHE A 22 -7.04 -9.10 -20.55
CA PHE A 22 -7.15 -7.64 -20.74
C PHE A 22 -7.18 -7.23 -22.22
N SER A 23 -6.53 -8.00 -23.10
CA SER A 23 -6.47 -7.75 -24.55
C SER A 23 -7.85 -7.83 -25.21
N ASP A 24 -8.63 -8.85 -24.83
CA ASP A 24 -9.89 -9.18 -25.50
C ASP A 24 -11.00 -8.21 -25.10
N LYS A 25 -10.93 -7.66 -23.87
CA LYS A 25 -11.90 -6.67 -23.36
C LYS A 25 -11.66 -5.26 -23.87
N LEU A 26 -10.43 -4.92 -24.28
CA LEU A 26 -10.10 -3.58 -24.77
C LEU A 26 -10.35 -3.41 -26.27
N LEU A 27 -10.88 -4.43 -26.96
CA LEU A 27 -11.03 -4.46 -28.42
C LEU A 27 -9.73 -4.06 -29.14
N LEU A 28 -8.59 -4.28 -28.49
CA LEU A 28 -7.28 -4.08 -29.06
C LEU A 28 -7.11 -5.20 -30.08
N LYS A 29 -7.41 -4.90 -31.34
CA LYS A 29 -6.97 -5.75 -32.44
C LYS A 29 -5.48 -6.01 -32.21
N PRO A 30 -5.00 -7.27 -32.21
CA PRO A 30 -3.58 -7.58 -32.08
C PRO A 30 -2.85 -7.09 -33.34
N LYS A 31 -2.73 -5.79 -33.48
CA LYS A 31 -1.66 -5.17 -34.25
C LYS A 31 -0.39 -5.46 -33.47
N THR A 32 0.71 -5.68 -34.16
CA THR A 32 2.05 -5.74 -33.59
C THR A 32 2.41 -4.37 -33.01
N LEU A 33 1.72 -3.96 -31.94
CA LEU A 33 2.07 -2.83 -31.12
C LEU A 33 3.35 -3.25 -30.43
N GLN A 34 4.47 -2.65 -30.84
CA GLN A 34 5.73 -2.81 -30.14
C GLN A 34 5.58 -2.14 -28.78
N THR A 35 5.08 -2.89 -27.81
CA THR A 35 4.98 -2.44 -26.42
C THR A 35 6.13 -3.07 -25.65
N GLU A 36 6.99 -2.23 -25.11
CA GLU A 36 8.00 -2.70 -24.18
C GLU A 36 7.33 -2.94 -22.82
N ARG A 37 7.51 -4.14 -22.27
CA ARG A 37 7.01 -4.45 -20.94
C ARG A 37 7.88 -3.74 -19.91
N VAL A 38 7.34 -2.66 -19.34
CA VAL A 38 8.02 -1.92 -18.27
C VAL A 38 8.17 -2.83 -17.04
N PRO A 39 9.34 -2.85 -16.38
CA PRO A 39 9.53 -3.54 -15.12
C PRO A 39 8.54 -3.08 -14.04
N ARG A 40 8.19 -4.00 -13.13
CA ARG A 40 7.30 -3.69 -12.02
C ARG A 40 7.96 -2.65 -11.10
N SER A 41 7.23 -1.61 -10.71
CA SER A 41 7.80 -0.57 -9.85
C SER A 41 8.07 -1.11 -8.45
N SER A 42 9.20 -0.70 -7.86
CA SER A 42 9.55 -1.06 -6.47
C SER A 42 8.54 -0.50 -5.46
N VAL A 43 7.84 0.58 -5.81
CA VAL A 43 6.75 1.15 -4.98
C VAL A 43 5.57 0.18 -4.93
N LEU A 44 5.15 -0.35 -6.08
CA LEU A 44 4.02 -1.28 -6.17
C LEU A 44 4.29 -2.59 -5.43
N GLU A 45 5.55 -3.04 -5.43
CA GLU A 45 5.97 -4.20 -4.65
C GLU A 45 5.83 -3.96 -3.15
N ARG A 46 6.28 -2.80 -2.64
CA ARG A 46 6.12 -2.45 -1.22
C ARG A 46 4.65 -2.31 -0.82
N LEU A 47 3.83 -1.71 -1.69
CA LEU A 47 2.39 -1.55 -1.43
C LEU A 47 1.65 -2.88 -1.35
N GLN A 48 2.09 -3.89 -2.11
CA GLN A 48 1.46 -5.21 -2.09
C GLN A 48 1.48 -5.85 -0.68
N GLY A 49 2.58 -5.68 0.07
CA GLY A 49 2.68 -6.16 1.46
C GLY A 49 2.10 -5.19 2.49
N PHE A 50 2.20 -3.88 2.24
CA PHE A 50 1.77 -2.85 3.19
C PHE A 50 0.25 -2.73 3.31
N LEU A 51 -0.48 -2.79 2.19
CA LEU A 51 -1.93 -2.54 2.19
C LEU A 51 -2.73 -3.52 3.08
N PRO A 52 -2.44 -4.85 3.07
CA PRO A 52 -3.09 -5.77 4.00
C PRO A 52 -2.82 -5.45 5.48
N GLN A 53 -1.57 -5.14 5.82
CA GLN A 53 -1.16 -4.79 7.20
C GLN A 53 -1.87 -3.52 7.68
N MET A 54 -1.92 -2.50 6.82
CA MET A 54 -2.65 -1.26 7.10
C MET A 54 -4.15 -1.51 7.27
N ALA A 55 -4.75 -2.37 6.44
CA ALA A 55 -6.16 -2.72 6.56
C ALA A 55 -6.47 -3.42 7.91
N GLU A 56 -5.60 -4.33 8.34
CA GLU A 56 -5.71 -5.00 9.64
C GLU A 56 -5.57 -3.99 10.81
N ALA A 57 -4.55 -3.13 10.75
CA ALA A 57 -4.34 -2.07 11.75
C ALA A 57 -5.56 -1.13 11.84
N ASN A 58 -6.13 -0.74 10.70
CA ASN A 58 -7.33 0.08 10.64
C ASN A 58 -8.55 -0.62 11.25
N LYS A 59 -8.71 -1.92 11.04
CA LYS A 59 -9.79 -2.70 11.64
C LYS A 59 -9.63 -2.75 13.16
N LYS A 60 -8.42 -3.01 13.65
CA LYS A 60 -8.11 -3.01 15.09
C LYS A 60 -8.38 -1.64 15.71
N LEU A 61 -7.94 -0.56 15.07
CA LEU A 61 -8.17 0.80 15.54
C LEU A 61 -9.66 1.10 15.68
N LYS A 62 -10.48 0.75 14.68
CA LYS A 62 -11.93 0.92 14.74
C LYS A 62 -12.56 0.17 15.91
N GLN A 63 -12.17 -1.08 16.13
CA GLN A 63 -12.67 -1.87 17.26
C GLN A 63 -12.30 -1.23 18.61
N GLN A 64 -11.08 -0.70 18.74
CA GLN A 64 -10.65 -0.03 19.95
C GLN A 64 -11.36 1.30 20.17
N MET A 65 -11.64 2.05 19.10
CA MET A 65 -12.42 3.29 19.17
C MET A 65 -13.88 3.03 19.57
N GLU A 66 -14.48 1.93 19.11
CA GLU A 66 -15.85 1.53 19.47
C GLU A 66 -15.95 1.04 20.93
N GLN A 67 -14.92 0.36 21.44
CA GLN A 67 -14.89 -0.19 22.80
C GLN A 67 -14.39 0.82 23.84
N GLY A 68 -13.62 1.81 23.41
CA GLY A 68 -12.96 2.78 24.29
C GLY A 68 -13.90 3.92 24.72
N PRO A 69 -13.61 4.57 25.86
CA PRO A 69 -14.27 5.82 26.23
C PRO A 69 -14.02 6.91 25.17
N PRO A 70 -14.97 7.82 24.94
CA PRO A 70 -14.74 8.99 24.09
C PRO A 70 -13.58 9.82 24.63
N GLY A 71 -12.68 10.25 23.74
CA GLY A 71 -11.49 11.05 24.11
C GLY A 71 -10.29 10.22 24.62
N SER A 72 -10.37 8.89 24.64
CA SER A 72 -9.23 8.02 24.99
C SER A 72 -8.12 7.98 23.95
N PHE A 73 -8.41 8.43 22.72
CA PHE A 73 -7.44 8.54 21.64
C PHE A 73 -6.94 9.98 21.56
N ASP A 74 -5.71 10.19 22.03
CA ASP A 74 -5.00 11.45 21.89
C ASP A 74 -4.24 11.46 20.55
N ILE A 75 -4.79 12.19 19.57
CA ILE A 75 -4.20 12.36 18.24
C ILE A 75 -3.06 13.40 18.22
N GLU A 76 -2.83 14.10 19.34
CA GLU A 76 -1.80 15.14 19.47
C GLU A 76 -0.55 14.65 20.24
N SER A 77 -0.60 13.44 20.83
CA SER A 77 0.53 12.85 21.53
C SER A 77 1.70 12.53 20.58
N VAL A 78 2.83 13.21 20.79
CA VAL A 78 4.09 13.02 20.03
C VAL A 78 5.11 12.14 20.76
N GLU A 79 4.75 11.60 21.92
CA GLU A 79 5.71 10.92 22.81
C GLU A 79 6.25 9.59 22.23
N GLY A 80 5.47 8.93 21.37
CA GLY A 80 5.86 7.70 20.65
C GLY A 80 6.68 7.94 19.36
N GLY A 81 6.86 9.19 18.94
CA GLY A 81 7.48 9.57 17.66
C GLY A 81 8.94 10.01 17.73
N ARG A 82 9.59 9.91 18.89
CA ARG A 82 11.04 10.17 19.00
C ARG A 82 11.80 9.01 18.37
N ASN A 83 11.98 9.12 17.06
CA ASN A 83 12.87 8.33 16.24
C ASN A 83 14.12 7.90 17.02
N SER A 84 14.19 6.61 17.36
CA SER A 84 15.45 5.91 17.60
C SER A 84 16.22 5.82 16.29
N HIS A 85 16.63 6.98 15.75
CA HIS A 85 17.63 7.10 14.71
C HIS A 85 19.00 6.84 15.37
N ARG A 86 19.20 5.63 15.91
CA ARG A 86 20.55 5.12 16.16
C ARG A 86 21.10 4.67 14.82
N ASN A 87 21.49 5.64 13.99
CA ASN A 87 22.50 5.38 12.97
C ASN A 87 23.76 4.98 13.74
N GLY A 88 23.97 3.68 13.91
CA GLY A 88 25.21 3.12 14.42
C GLY A 88 26.32 3.49 13.45
N CYS A 89 27.02 4.60 13.74
CA CYS A 89 28.29 4.91 13.14
C CYS A 89 29.24 3.76 13.49
N SER A 90 29.54 2.90 12.51
CA SER A 90 30.57 1.86 12.66
C SER A 90 31.89 2.53 13.03
N PRO A 91 32.56 2.16 14.13
CA PRO A 91 33.92 2.65 14.35
C PRO A 91 34.80 2.10 13.22
N GLY A 92 35.39 3.02 12.45
CA GLY A 92 36.31 2.68 11.38
C GLY A 92 37.40 1.74 11.87
N ARG A 93 37.64 0.66 11.12
CA ARG A 93 38.80 -0.22 11.31
C ARG A 93 40.05 0.67 11.33
N ALA A 94 40.73 0.73 12.48
CA ALA A 94 42.10 1.22 12.55
C ALA A 94 42.96 0.31 11.69
N GLY A 95 43.40 0.82 10.53
CA GLY A 95 44.47 0.20 9.77
C GLY A 95 45.75 0.31 10.60
N VAL A 96 46.29 -0.83 11.02
CA VAL A 96 47.69 -0.91 11.46
C VAL A 96 48.52 -0.76 10.20
N VAL A 97 49.07 0.43 10.01
CA VAL A 97 50.09 0.68 9.00
C VAL A 97 51.44 0.54 9.68
N ARG A 98 52.08 -0.60 9.38
CA ARG A 98 53.51 -0.93 9.51
C ARG A 98 54.06 -1.16 10.92
#